data_AF-A0A2V8U071-F1
#
_entry.id   AF-A0A2V8U071-F1
#
_cell.length_a   1.000
_cell.length_b   1.000
_cell.length_c   1.000
_cell.angle_alpha   90.00
_cell.angle_beta   90.00
_cell.angle_gamma   90.00
#
_symmetry.space_group_name_H-M   'P 1'
#
loop_
_entity.id
_entity.type
_entity.pdbx_description
1 polymer ?
#
loop_
_entity_poly.entity_id
_entity_poly.type
_entity_poly.pdbx_seq_one_letter_code
_entity_poly.pdbx_strand_id
1 'polypeptide(L)'
;MRSAGCRRPGSLLFVRDSRADPLRGTPRSSVMGMGYSRCRTPGYRRNPDVQQIQHIDPHGPDPVVIDRAAALLRAGELVAYPTETFYGLAGDPLNPEAVELIFAAKERPDRMALPLIAADREAVRSAVHEFSDSAERLAAALWPGALTLVLPASPALSPRLLGGGQTVGIRISPHAVALALARAFGSAIVATSANRSGQPAPMTAAEVRVALGGHVSLVLDGGPTRGGQASTVLDLTLNPPRLVRSGAVPVSVVEQVLGRRVT
;
A
#
# COMPACT_ATOMS: atom_id res chain seq x y z
N MET A 1 -42.51 -3.46 -11.30
CA MET A 1 -42.94 -4.25 -12.49
C MET A 1 -41.98 -3.98 -13.64
N ARG A 2 -41.47 -5.08 -14.22
CA ARG A 2 -40.77 -5.24 -15.52
C ARG A 2 -39.32 -4.74 -15.65
N SER A 3 -38.45 -5.72 -15.42
CA SER A 3 -37.15 -6.02 -16.03
C SER A 3 -37.09 -6.03 -17.56
N ALA A 4 -35.93 -5.71 -18.13
CA ALA A 4 -35.38 -6.31 -19.36
C ALA A 4 -33.86 -6.01 -19.38
N GLY A 5 -32.93 -6.92 -19.67
CA GLY A 5 -33.02 -8.22 -20.31
C GLY A 5 -31.80 -8.37 -21.23
N CYS A 6 -30.78 -9.09 -20.77
CA CYS A 6 -29.56 -9.42 -21.50
C CYS A 6 -29.88 -10.31 -22.72
N ARG A 7 -29.25 -10.08 -23.89
CA ARG A 7 -29.24 -11.05 -25.00
C ARG A 7 -27.81 -11.21 -25.56
N ARG A 8 -27.34 -12.46 -25.59
CA ARG A 8 -26.19 -12.95 -26.35
C ARG A 8 -26.69 -13.52 -27.69
N PRO A 9 -25.93 -13.41 -28.79
CA PRO A 9 -25.91 -14.41 -29.86
C PRO A 9 -24.65 -15.29 -29.68
N GLY A 10 -24.63 -16.60 -29.93
CA GLY A 10 -25.39 -17.38 -30.91
C GLY A 10 -24.38 -17.95 -31.91
N SER A 11 -23.85 -19.14 -31.59
CA SER A 11 -22.92 -19.94 -32.40
C SER A 11 -23.57 -20.43 -33.69
N LEU A 12 -22.87 -20.36 -34.83
CA LEU A 12 -23.26 -21.10 -36.04
C LEU A 12 -22.06 -21.82 -36.68
N LEU A 13 -22.34 -23.05 -37.09
CA LEU A 13 -21.44 -24.08 -37.59
C LEU A 13 -20.91 -23.81 -39.02
N PHE A 14 -19.78 -24.45 -39.28
CA PHE A 14 -19.11 -24.69 -40.55
C PHE A 14 -20.01 -25.25 -41.66
N VAL A 15 -19.82 -24.74 -42.89
CA VAL A 15 -20.01 -25.49 -44.14
C VAL A 15 -18.73 -25.34 -44.96
N ARG A 16 -18.14 -26.47 -45.37
CA ARG A 16 -17.03 -26.54 -46.33
C ARG A 16 -17.61 -26.66 -47.74
N ASP A 17 -17.05 -25.93 -48.69
CA ASP A 17 -16.94 -26.44 -50.06
C ASP A 17 -15.67 -25.91 -50.77
N SER A 18 -15.25 -26.63 -51.79
CA SER A 18 -13.88 -26.77 -52.28
C SER A 18 -13.71 -26.17 -53.68
N ARG A 19 -12.54 -25.56 -53.95
CA ARG A 19 -11.70 -25.63 -55.18
C ARG A 19 -11.02 -24.30 -55.55
N ALA A 20 -9.82 -24.47 -56.11
CA ALA A 20 -8.68 -23.56 -56.30
C ALA A 20 -8.86 -22.39 -57.29
N ASP A 21 -8.06 -21.32 -57.13
CA ASP A 21 -6.95 -20.95 -58.04
C ASP A 21 -6.10 -19.80 -57.40
N PRO A 22 -4.75 -19.77 -57.48
CA PRO A 22 -3.91 -18.75 -56.85
C PRO A 22 -3.60 -17.61 -57.83
N LEU A 23 -3.02 -16.52 -57.30
CA LEU A 23 -2.57 -15.28 -57.98
C LEU A 23 -3.56 -14.10 -57.87
N ARG A 24 -3.40 -13.31 -56.78
CA ARG A 24 -3.28 -11.84 -56.81
C ARG A 24 -3.29 -11.27 -55.39
N GLY A 25 -2.30 -10.40 -55.11
CA GLY A 25 -2.39 -9.25 -54.20
C GLY A 25 -2.63 -9.55 -52.73
N THR A 26 -1.57 -9.46 -51.91
CA THR A 26 -1.67 -9.34 -50.45
C THR A 26 -2.36 -8.03 -50.06
N PRO A 27 -3.53 -8.04 -49.38
CA PRO A 27 -4.02 -6.87 -48.69
C PRO A 27 -3.39 -6.83 -47.29
N ARG A 28 -2.86 -5.67 -46.94
CA ARG A 28 -2.40 -5.31 -45.58
C ARG A 28 -3.45 -5.71 -44.54
N SER A 29 -3.12 -6.66 -43.66
CA SER A 29 -3.89 -6.87 -42.44
C SER A 29 -3.63 -5.69 -41.50
N SER A 30 -4.57 -4.75 -41.48
CA SER A 30 -4.72 -3.86 -40.34
C SER A 30 -5.19 -4.72 -39.17
N VAL A 31 -4.30 -4.96 -38.21
CA VAL A 31 -4.72 -5.47 -36.91
C VAL A 31 -5.53 -4.36 -36.28
N MET A 32 -6.85 -4.51 -36.36
CA MET A 32 -7.82 -3.68 -35.66
C MET A 32 -7.57 -3.91 -34.17
N GLY A 33 -6.76 -3.02 -33.58
CA GLY A 33 -6.48 -3.04 -32.16
C GLY A 33 -7.80 -3.00 -31.41
N MET A 34 -8.07 -4.03 -30.62
CA MET A 34 -9.11 -3.97 -29.60
C MET A 34 -8.81 -2.75 -28.74
N GLY A 35 -9.55 -1.68 -28.98
CA GLY A 35 -9.50 -0.49 -28.18
C GLY A 35 -9.88 -0.87 -26.76
N TYR A 36 -8.88 -0.93 -25.89
CA TYR A 36 -9.11 -0.82 -24.46
C TYR A 36 -9.85 0.50 -24.25
N SER A 37 -11.16 0.39 -24.09
CA SER A 37 -11.99 1.50 -23.67
C SER A 37 -11.43 1.94 -22.33
N ARG A 38 -10.70 3.06 -22.34
CA ARG A 38 -10.28 3.74 -21.13
C ARG A 38 -11.57 4.12 -20.41
N CYS A 39 -11.96 3.32 -19.42
CA CYS A 39 -12.87 3.76 -18.39
C CYS A 39 -12.21 4.98 -17.75
N ARG A 40 -12.63 6.17 -18.21
CA ARG A 40 -12.28 7.42 -17.57
C ARG A 40 -12.96 7.40 -16.21
N THR A 41 -12.18 7.22 -15.15
CA THR A 41 -12.65 7.42 -13.77
C THR A 41 -13.27 8.82 -13.69
N PRO A 42 -14.50 8.96 -13.18
CA PRO A 42 -15.14 10.27 -13.09
C PRO A 42 -14.35 11.22 -12.19
N GLY A 43 -13.76 12.25 -12.79
CA GLY A 43 -13.74 13.61 -12.24
C GLY A 43 -13.11 13.86 -10.88
N TYR A 44 -11.91 13.35 -10.60
CA TYR A 44 -11.13 13.82 -9.46
C TYR A 44 -10.44 15.17 -9.78
N ARG A 45 -11.11 16.30 -9.51
CA ARG A 45 -10.49 17.63 -9.58
C ARG A 45 -9.77 17.92 -8.25
N ARG A 46 -8.55 17.44 -8.09
CA ARG A 46 -7.68 17.93 -7.01
C ARG A 46 -7.23 19.36 -7.36
N ASN A 47 -7.36 20.28 -6.41
CA ASN A 47 -6.71 21.58 -6.52
C ASN A 47 -5.20 21.36 -6.29
N PRO A 48 -4.34 21.51 -7.31
CA PRO A 48 -2.90 21.22 -7.20
C PRO A 48 -2.17 22.15 -6.21
N ASP A 49 -2.81 23.23 -5.77
CA ASP A 49 -2.17 24.33 -5.07
C ASP A 49 -2.21 24.28 -3.53
N VAL A 50 -2.75 23.25 -2.89
CA VAL A 50 -2.86 23.26 -1.41
C VAL A 50 -2.57 21.91 -0.77
N GLN A 51 -1.41 21.31 -1.05
CA GLN A 51 -0.83 20.39 -0.08
C GLN A 51 -0.56 21.20 1.20
N GLN A 52 -1.34 20.96 2.25
CA GLN A 52 -1.15 21.65 3.51
C GLN A 52 -0.03 20.99 4.29
N ILE A 53 0.92 21.80 4.76
CA ILE A 53 1.91 21.34 5.74
C ILE A 53 1.45 21.84 7.10
N GLN A 54 1.26 20.92 8.02
CA GLN A 54 0.84 21.21 9.39
C GLN A 54 1.94 20.75 10.33
N HIS A 55 2.54 21.70 11.06
CA HIS A 55 3.52 21.38 12.08
C HIS A 55 2.88 20.61 13.23
N ILE A 56 3.61 19.64 13.78
CA ILE A 56 3.21 18.82 14.92
C ILE A 56 4.43 18.43 15.75
N ASP A 57 4.30 18.35 17.07
CA ASP A 57 5.39 17.82 17.92
C ASP A 57 5.58 16.31 17.63
N PRO A 58 6.78 15.86 17.22
CA PRO A 58 7.05 14.45 16.93
C PRO A 58 7.01 13.53 18.16
N HIS A 59 7.08 14.07 19.38
CA HIS A 59 7.07 13.31 20.64
C HIS A 59 5.74 13.39 21.38
N GLY A 60 5.06 14.54 21.31
CA GLY A 60 3.76 14.79 21.94
C GLY A 60 2.74 15.34 20.93
N PRO A 61 2.29 14.54 19.94
CA PRO A 61 1.46 15.05 18.86
C PRO A 61 0.11 15.60 19.37
N ASP A 62 -0.23 16.81 18.93
CA ASP A 62 -1.51 17.45 19.26
C ASP A 62 -2.69 16.60 18.76
N PRO A 63 -3.60 16.14 19.65
CA PRO A 63 -4.76 15.34 19.29
C PRO A 63 -5.65 15.99 18.22
N VAL A 64 -5.82 17.32 18.23
CA VAL A 64 -6.67 18.04 17.26
C VAL A 64 -6.11 17.92 15.85
N VAL A 65 -4.79 18.01 15.71
CA VAL A 65 -4.10 17.85 14.42
C VAL A 65 -4.19 16.40 13.94
N ILE A 66 -4.02 15.45 14.85
CA ILE A 66 -4.12 14.01 14.56
C ILE A 66 -5.54 13.63 14.13
N ASP A 67 -6.57 14.10 14.83
CA ASP A 67 -7.97 13.81 14.50
C ASP A 67 -8.36 14.38 13.13
N ARG A 68 -7.85 15.58 12.80
CA ARG A 68 -8.00 16.17 11.47
C ARG A 68 -7.36 15.29 10.40
N ALA A 69 -6.15 14.78 10.62
CA ALA A 69 -5.47 13.88 9.71
C ALA A 69 -6.25 12.55 9.55
N ALA A 70 -6.74 11.97 10.65
CA ALA A 70 -7.55 10.76 10.62
C ALA A 70 -8.90 10.97 9.88
N ALA A 71 -9.52 12.15 10.01
CA ALA A 71 -10.73 12.50 9.27
C ALA A 71 -10.48 12.56 7.75
N LEU A 72 -9.32 13.06 7.31
CA LEU A 72 -8.92 13.02 5.90
C LEU A 72 -8.77 11.58 5.40
N LEU A 73 -8.10 10.71 6.16
CA LEU A 73 -7.99 9.28 5.81
C LEU A 73 -9.37 8.62 5.67
N ARG A 74 -10.29 8.88 6.60
CA ARG A 74 -11.68 8.40 6.54
C ARG A 74 -12.46 8.96 5.34
N ALA A 75 -12.10 10.15 4.86
CA ALA A 75 -12.65 10.73 3.64
C ALA A 75 -12.02 10.17 2.35
N GLY A 76 -11.12 9.18 2.44
CA GLY A 76 -10.41 8.59 1.29
C GLY A 76 -9.22 9.43 0.81
N GLU A 77 -8.82 10.46 1.56
CA GLU A 77 -7.70 11.32 1.23
C GLU A 77 -6.37 10.76 1.74
N LEU A 78 -5.25 11.25 1.19
CA LEU A 78 -3.91 10.80 1.56
C LEU A 78 -3.24 11.77 2.53
N VAL A 79 -2.56 11.22 3.53
CA VAL A 79 -1.81 11.98 4.53
C VAL A 79 -0.36 11.49 4.57
N ALA A 80 0.60 12.39 4.54
CA ALA A 80 1.99 12.06 4.80
C ALA A 80 2.37 12.39 6.25
N TYR A 81 3.22 11.56 6.85
CA TYR A 81 3.55 11.63 8.27
C TYR A 81 4.96 11.10 8.56
N PRO A 82 5.66 11.61 9.58
CA PRO A 82 6.98 11.12 9.96
C PRO A 82 6.89 9.75 10.65
N THR A 83 7.92 8.94 10.44
CA THR A 83 8.18 7.72 11.21
C THR A 83 9.61 7.73 11.73
N GLU A 84 10.01 6.72 12.50
CA GLU A 84 11.37 6.59 13.01
C GLU A 84 12.44 6.37 11.92
N THR A 85 12.02 6.09 10.67
CA THR A 85 12.91 5.90 9.51
C THR A 85 12.74 7.03 8.49
N PHE A 86 11.64 7.03 7.74
CA PHE A 86 11.32 7.99 6.68
C PHE A 86 9.89 8.52 6.82
N TYR A 87 9.54 9.56 6.08
CA TYR A 87 8.14 9.96 5.95
C TYR A 87 7.35 8.87 5.20
N GLY A 88 6.22 8.50 5.78
CA GLY A 88 5.24 7.58 5.22
C GLY A 88 4.10 8.30 4.52
N LEU A 89 3.41 7.59 3.62
CA LEU A 89 2.17 7.98 2.97
C LEU A 89 1.07 7.02 3.43
N ALA A 90 0.06 7.57 4.08
CA ALA A 90 -1.12 6.88 4.57
C ALA A 90 -2.33 7.10 3.66
N GLY A 91 -3.15 6.05 3.62
CA GLY A 91 -4.51 6.01 3.12
C GLY A 91 -5.22 4.87 3.85
N ASP A 92 -6.55 4.86 3.76
CA ASP A 92 -7.37 3.78 4.29
C ASP A 92 -7.11 2.49 3.49
N PRO A 93 -6.62 1.40 4.11
CA PRO A 93 -6.35 0.14 3.41
C PRO A 93 -7.61 -0.59 2.91
N LEU A 94 -8.78 -0.28 3.46
CA LEU A 94 -10.06 -0.86 3.09
C LEU A 94 -10.79 -0.05 2.01
N ASN A 95 -10.34 1.18 1.73
CA ASN A 95 -10.90 2.02 0.68
C ASN A 95 -10.14 1.81 -0.64
N PRO A 96 -10.76 1.16 -1.66
CA PRO A 96 -10.08 0.92 -2.94
C PRO A 96 -9.64 2.20 -3.66
N GLU A 97 -10.39 3.29 -3.53
CA GLU A 97 -10.04 4.56 -4.15
C GLU A 97 -8.79 5.18 -3.52
N ALA A 98 -8.69 5.14 -2.18
CA ALA A 98 -7.50 5.59 -1.46
C ALA A 98 -6.27 4.75 -1.85
N VAL A 99 -6.44 3.43 -2.00
CA VAL A 99 -5.38 2.54 -2.48
C VAL A 99 -4.94 2.93 -3.89
N GLU A 100 -5.87 3.14 -4.82
CA GLU A 100 -5.52 3.59 -6.19
C GLU A 100 -4.83 4.95 -6.19
N LEU A 101 -5.25 5.89 -5.33
CA LEU A 101 -4.57 7.18 -5.17
C LEU A 101 -3.11 7.00 -4.74
N ILE A 102 -2.82 6.06 -3.84
CA ILE A 102 -1.44 5.74 -3.42
C ILE A 102 -0.62 5.18 -4.60
N PHE A 103 -1.20 4.26 -5.37
CA PHE A 103 -0.52 3.71 -6.54
C PHE A 103 -0.24 4.79 -7.59
N ALA A 104 -1.21 5.67 -7.86
CA ALA A 104 -1.09 6.78 -8.78
C ALA A 104 -0.04 7.81 -8.31
N ALA A 105 -0.11 8.25 -7.05
CA ALA A 105 0.80 9.23 -6.47
C ALA A 105 2.26 8.77 -6.53
N LYS A 106 2.49 7.46 -6.35
CA LYS A 106 3.82 6.86 -6.31
C LYS A 106 4.29 6.31 -7.64
N GLU A 107 3.49 6.36 -8.69
CA GLU A 107 3.74 5.67 -9.97
C GLU A 107 4.17 4.21 -9.71
N ARG A 108 3.45 3.53 -8.80
CA ARG A 108 3.87 2.25 -8.23
C ARG A 108 3.48 1.10 -9.16
N PRO A 109 4.42 0.18 -9.47
CA PRO A 109 4.10 -1.08 -10.14
C PRO A 109 2.98 -1.87 -9.44
N ASP A 110 2.04 -2.37 -10.23
CA ASP A 110 0.79 -3.01 -9.77
C ASP A 110 0.99 -4.23 -8.86
N ARG A 111 2.13 -4.91 -8.95
CA ARG A 111 2.44 -6.14 -8.21
C ARG A 111 3.08 -5.91 -6.85
N MET A 112 3.30 -4.66 -6.44
CA MET A 112 3.96 -4.37 -5.17
C MET A 112 2.97 -4.07 -4.07
N ALA A 113 2.79 -5.03 -3.16
CA ALA A 113 1.96 -4.90 -1.97
C ALA A 113 2.30 -3.64 -1.14
N LEU A 114 1.30 -3.09 -0.47
CA LEU A 114 1.44 -1.94 0.43
C LEU A 114 1.48 -2.42 1.89
N PRO A 115 2.56 -2.17 2.63
CA PRO A 115 2.63 -2.53 4.04
C PRO A 115 1.76 -1.60 4.89
N LEU A 116 1.44 -2.03 6.11
CA LEU A 116 0.58 -1.33 7.05
C LEU A 116 1.31 -0.97 8.35
N ILE A 117 0.89 0.13 8.98
CA ILE A 117 1.15 0.44 10.39
C ILE A 117 -0.16 0.31 11.16
N ALA A 118 -0.17 -0.49 12.22
CA ALA A 118 -1.33 -0.72 13.07
C ALA A 118 -1.31 0.15 14.34
N ALA A 119 -2.49 0.51 14.82
CA ALA A 119 -2.70 1.23 16.07
C ALA A 119 -2.25 0.44 17.31
N ASP A 120 -2.47 -0.87 17.28
CA ASP A 120 -2.23 -1.81 18.37
C ASP A 120 -2.31 -3.27 17.84
N ARG A 121 -2.26 -4.24 18.76
CA ARG A 121 -2.32 -5.67 18.45
C ARG A 121 -3.68 -6.13 17.93
N GLU A 122 -4.77 -5.46 18.32
CA GLU A 122 -6.11 -5.80 17.84
C GLU A 122 -6.25 -5.40 16.37
N ALA A 123 -5.81 -4.18 16.02
CA ALA A 123 -5.73 -3.74 14.64
C ALA A 123 -4.85 -4.67 13.79
N VAL A 124 -3.73 -5.18 14.31
CA VAL A 124 -2.94 -6.21 13.60
C VAL A 124 -3.78 -7.46 13.33
N ARG A 125 -4.46 -7.99 14.35
CA ARG A 125 -5.28 -9.19 14.23
C ARG A 125 -6.46 -9.02 13.25
N SER A 126 -7.02 -7.82 13.12
CA SER A 126 -8.05 -7.55 12.10
C SER A 126 -7.54 -7.57 10.65
N ALA A 127 -6.26 -7.26 10.45
CA ALA A 127 -5.65 -7.15 9.13
C ALA A 127 -5.05 -8.46 8.61
N VAL A 128 -4.90 -9.48 9.47
CA VAL A 128 -4.29 -10.77 9.14
C VAL A 128 -5.29 -11.91 9.36
N HIS A 129 -5.18 -12.96 8.55
CA HIS A 129 -5.98 -14.17 8.73
C HIS A 129 -5.43 -15.06 9.86
N GLU A 130 -4.11 -15.07 10.04
CA GLU A 130 -3.43 -15.91 11.01
C GLU A 130 -2.27 -15.14 11.67
N PHE A 131 -2.10 -15.34 12.97
CA PHE A 131 -1.00 -14.76 13.74
C PHE A 131 -0.28 -15.88 14.51
N SER A 132 0.81 -16.39 13.93
CA SER A 132 1.54 -17.56 14.43
C SER A 132 2.35 -17.26 15.70
N ASP A 133 2.77 -18.31 16.42
CA ASP A 133 3.63 -18.18 17.60
C ASP A 133 4.96 -17.47 17.31
N SER A 134 5.50 -17.66 16.10
CA SER A 134 6.69 -16.92 15.66
C SER A 134 6.40 -15.41 15.53
N ALA A 135 5.22 -15.06 15.00
CA ALA A 135 4.79 -13.66 14.91
C ALA A 135 4.57 -13.06 16.31
N GLU A 136 3.96 -13.80 17.23
CA GLU A 136 3.71 -13.37 18.60
C GLU A 136 5.02 -13.11 19.36
N ARG A 137 6.00 -14.02 19.27
CA ARG A 137 7.34 -13.85 19.87
C ARG A 137 8.07 -12.62 19.32
N LEU A 138 8.08 -12.45 17.99
CA LEU A 138 8.74 -11.31 17.35
C LEU A 138 8.05 -9.99 17.68
N ALA A 139 6.72 -9.95 17.65
CA ALA A 139 5.95 -8.77 18.03
C ALA A 139 6.15 -8.40 19.50
N ALA A 140 6.19 -9.38 20.42
CA ALA A 140 6.44 -9.13 21.83
C ALA A 140 7.84 -8.54 22.10
N ALA A 141 8.85 -8.96 21.33
CA ALA A 141 10.22 -8.52 21.54
C ALA A 141 10.59 -7.24 20.78
N LEU A 142 10.04 -7.04 19.59
CA LEU A 142 10.53 -6.06 18.60
C LEU A 142 9.49 -5.02 18.17
N TRP A 143 8.25 -5.10 18.68
CA TRP A 143 7.26 -4.04 18.54
C TRP A 143 6.99 -3.31 19.86
N PRO A 144 6.73 -1.99 19.83
CA PRO A 144 6.79 -1.09 18.67
C PRO A 144 8.21 -0.94 18.10
N GLY A 145 8.37 -1.04 16.77
CA GLY A 145 9.70 -1.05 16.17
C GLY A 145 9.76 -1.15 14.65
N ALA A 146 10.98 -1.17 14.12
CA ALA A 146 11.29 -1.19 12.69
C ALA A 146 11.33 -2.61 12.08
N LEU A 147 10.49 -3.53 12.58
CA LEU A 147 10.29 -4.86 12.02
C LEU A 147 8.91 -4.94 11.37
N THR A 148 8.83 -5.26 10.09
CA THR A 148 7.60 -5.58 9.36
C THR A 148 7.48 -7.09 9.21
N LEU A 149 6.36 -7.66 9.64
CA LEU A 149 6.06 -9.08 9.46
C LEU A 149 5.12 -9.25 8.27
N VAL A 150 5.49 -10.09 7.31
CA VAL A 150 4.61 -10.53 6.22
C VAL A 150 3.86 -11.77 6.69
N LEU A 151 2.54 -11.66 6.70
CA LEU A 151 1.60 -12.62 7.27
C LEU A 151 0.45 -12.89 6.29
N PRO A 152 -0.28 -14.02 6.43
CA PRO A 152 -1.49 -14.26 5.64
C PRO A 152 -2.49 -13.12 5.87
N ALA A 153 -2.96 -12.50 4.78
CA ALA A 153 -3.83 -11.33 4.85
C ALA A 153 -5.28 -11.70 5.20
N SER A 154 -5.96 -10.84 5.95
CA SER A 154 -7.41 -10.93 6.14
C SER A 154 -8.14 -10.76 4.79
N PRO A 155 -9.23 -11.51 4.54
CA PRO A 155 -10.02 -11.39 3.31
C PRO A 155 -10.71 -10.02 3.16
N ALA A 156 -10.75 -9.20 4.21
CA ALA A 156 -11.26 -7.83 4.15
C ALA A 156 -10.33 -6.88 3.39
N LEU A 157 -9.03 -7.18 3.27
CA LEU A 157 -8.07 -6.35 2.55
C LEU A 157 -8.23 -6.50 1.04
N SER A 158 -8.19 -5.38 0.31
CA SER A 158 -8.37 -5.41 -1.14
C SER A 158 -7.22 -6.17 -1.85
N PRO A 159 -7.50 -6.96 -2.90
CA PRO A 159 -6.45 -7.63 -3.68
C PRO A 159 -5.43 -6.65 -4.28
N ARG A 160 -5.88 -5.42 -4.56
CA ARG A 160 -5.04 -4.33 -5.04
C ARG A 160 -3.97 -3.94 -4.02
N LEU A 161 -4.35 -3.79 -2.76
CA LEU A 161 -3.42 -3.50 -1.66
C LEU A 161 -2.37 -4.59 -1.50
N LEU A 162 -2.77 -5.85 -1.71
CA LEU A 162 -1.91 -7.03 -1.60
C LEU A 162 -1.03 -7.27 -2.82
N GLY A 163 -1.09 -6.41 -3.85
CA GLY A 163 -0.34 -6.59 -5.10
C GLY A 163 -0.73 -7.86 -5.88
N GLY A 164 -1.96 -8.35 -5.69
CA GLY A 164 -2.44 -9.62 -6.24
C GLY A 164 -2.01 -10.87 -5.45
N GLY A 165 -1.31 -10.71 -4.34
CA GLY A 165 -0.95 -11.80 -3.42
C GLY A 165 -2.01 -12.08 -2.35
N GLN A 166 -1.65 -12.90 -1.38
CA GLN A 166 -2.49 -13.29 -0.23
C GLN A 166 -1.85 -12.92 1.12
N THR A 167 -0.84 -12.05 1.10
CA THR A 167 -0.06 -11.69 2.28
C THR A 167 0.04 -10.19 2.44
N VAL A 168 0.15 -9.74 3.69
CA VAL A 168 0.27 -8.32 4.05
C VAL A 168 1.47 -8.14 4.98
N GLY A 169 2.28 -7.13 4.70
CA GLY A 169 3.33 -6.68 5.60
C GLY A 169 2.72 -5.72 6.65
N ILE A 170 2.89 -5.99 7.93
CA ILE A 170 2.33 -5.15 9.00
C ILE A 170 3.32 -4.94 10.14
N ARG A 171 3.22 -3.80 10.83
CA ARG A 171 3.99 -3.49 12.05
C ARG A 171 3.26 -2.49 12.96
N ILE A 172 3.78 -2.32 14.17
CA ILE A 172 3.47 -1.18 15.05
C ILE A 172 4.71 -0.29 15.10
N SER A 173 4.61 0.97 14.68
CA SER A 173 5.73 1.93 14.71
C SER A 173 5.91 2.51 16.12
N PRO A 174 7.17 2.76 16.56
CA PRO A 174 7.45 3.45 17.81
C PRO A 174 7.31 4.98 17.70
N HIS A 175 7.07 5.53 16.51
CA HIS A 175 7.00 6.97 16.30
C HIS A 175 5.64 7.52 16.78
N ALA A 176 5.64 8.51 17.67
CA ALA A 176 4.43 8.97 18.33
C ALA A 176 3.37 9.49 17.34
N VAL A 177 3.77 10.27 16.33
CA VAL A 177 2.85 10.75 15.27
C VAL A 177 2.22 9.59 14.49
N ALA A 178 3.01 8.61 14.04
CA ALA A 178 2.52 7.46 13.27
C ALA A 178 1.54 6.62 14.08
N LEU A 179 1.88 6.36 15.35
CA LEU A 179 1.03 5.58 16.26
C LEU A 179 -0.26 6.33 16.61
N ALA A 180 -0.17 7.64 16.90
CA ALA A 180 -1.33 8.48 17.18
C ALA A 180 -2.27 8.55 15.97
N LEU A 181 -1.74 8.70 14.76
CA LEU A 181 -2.53 8.71 13.53
C LEU A 181 -3.28 7.38 13.32
N ALA A 182 -2.60 6.25 13.47
CA ALA A 182 -3.24 4.93 13.33
C ALA A 182 -4.34 4.73 14.40
N ARG A 183 -4.09 5.14 15.65
CA ARG A 183 -5.06 5.07 16.75
C ARG A 183 -6.29 5.96 16.51
N ALA A 184 -6.09 7.20 16.10
CA ALA A 184 -7.21 8.12 15.80
C ALA A 184 -8.00 7.66 14.57
N PHE A 185 -7.33 7.06 13.58
CA PHE A 185 -7.99 6.38 12.47
C PHE A 185 -8.81 5.17 12.94
N GLY A 186 -8.36 4.47 13.99
CA GLY A 186 -9.07 3.38 14.66
C GLY A 186 -8.72 1.99 14.12
N SER A 187 -7.67 1.86 13.31
CA SER A 187 -7.24 0.57 12.73
C SER A 187 -5.80 0.65 12.21
N ALA A 188 -5.47 -0.15 11.21
CA ALA A 188 -4.24 -0.05 10.43
C ALA A 188 -4.37 0.96 9.30
N ILE A 189 -3.27 1.68 9.01
CA ILE A 189 -3.14 2.62 7.90
C ILE A 189 -2.07 2.12 6.93
N VAL A 190 -2.19 2.47 5.65
CA VAL A 190 -1.09 2.21 4.70
C VAL A 190 0.19 2.92 5.15
N ALA A 191 1.33 2.25 5.01
CA ALA A 191 2.63 2.69 5.51
C ALA A 191 3.75 2.49 4.49
N THR A 192 3.56 3.03 3.28
CA THR A 192 4.62 3.08 2.26
C THR A 192 5.38 4.39 2.36
N SER A 193 6.63 4.47 1.90
CA SER A 193 7.40 5.71 1.92
C SER A 193 6.77 6.79 1.04
N ALA A 194 6.87 8.06 1.44
CA ALA A 194 6.21 9.18 0.76
C ALA A 194 6.97 9.70 -0.48
N ASN A 195 7.36 8.80 -1.38
CA ASN A 195 8.05 9.10 -2.64
C ASN A 195 7.52 8.29 -3.82
N ARG A 196 7.82 8.76 -5.03
CA ARG A 196 7.67 7.96 -6.25
C ARG A 196 8.52 6.70 -6.18
N SER A 197 8.01 5.61 -6.74
CA SER A 197 8.65 4.29 -6.69
C SER A 197 10.04 4.34 -7.34
N GLY A 198 11.05 3.78 -6.66
CA GLY A 198 12.45 3.82 -7.11
C GLY A 198 13.20 5.11 -6.75
N GLN A 199 12.53 6.16 -6.29
CA GLN A 199 13.18 7.39 -5.83
C GLN A 199 13.60 7.28 -4.34
N PRO A 200 14.52 8.14 -3.87
CA PRO A 200 14.86 8.23 -2.44
C PRO A 200 13.64 8.51 -1.57
N ALA A 201 13.62 7.91 -0.37
CA ALA A 201 12.56 8.15 0.60
C ALA A 201 12.79 9.48 1.34
N PRO A 202 11.76 10.34 1.49
CA PRO A 202 11.90 11.65 2.12
C PRO A 202 12.11 11.52 3.63
N MET A 203 12.96 12.41 4.15
CA MET A 203 13.22 12.60 5.57
C MET A 203 12.59 13.88 6.10
N THR A 204 12.11 14.78 5.24
CA THR A 204 11.47 16.04 5.63
C THR A 204 10.12 16.25 4.93
N ALA A 205 9.24 17.04 5.54
CA ALA A 205 7.97 17.45 4.93
C ALA A 205 8.17 18.20 3.59
N ALA A 206 9.27 18.97 3.47
CA ALA A 206 9.62 19.65 2.23
C ALA A 206 9.96 18.67 1.10
N GLU A 207 10.68 17.59 1.38
CA GLU A 207 10.97 16.55 0.39
C GLU A 207 9.71 15.77 -0.01
N VAL A 208 8.78 15.53 0.93
CA VAL A 208 7.45 14.95 0.60
C VAL A 208 6.71 15.82 -0.42
N ARG A 209 6.71 17.14 -0.20
CA ARG A 209 6.10 18.10 -1.13
C ARG A 209 6.69 18.02 -2.52
N VAL A 210 8.02 17.96 -2.63
CA VAL A 210 8.70 17.81 -3.92
C VAL A 210 8.37 16.47 -4.58
N ALA A 211 8.34 15.39 -3.79
CA ALA A 211 8.20 14.04 -4.33
C ALA A 211 6.77 13.71 -4.79
N LEU A 212 5.75 14.13 -4.03
CA LEU A 212 4.34 13.75 -4.25
C LEU A 212 3.42 14.93 -4.57
N GLY A 213 3.86 16.18 -4.37
CA GLY A 213 3.10 17.37 -4.73
C GLY A 213 1.65 17.35 -4.26
N GLY A 214 0.74 17.74 -5.16
CA GLY A 214 -0.69 17.80 -4.90
C GLY A 214 -1.38 16.46 -4.62
N HIS A 215 -0.71 15.31 -4.74
CA HIS A 215 -1.32 14.01 -4.44
C HIS A 215 -1.58 13.75 -2.95
N VAL A 216 -1.03 14.58 -2.06
CA VAL A 216 -1.19 14.46 -0.61
C VAL A 216 -2.00 15.64 -0.10
N SER A 217 -3.02 15.37 0.71
CA SER A 217 -3.94 16.40 1.20
C SER A 217 -3.39 17.11 2.44
N LEU A 218 -2.60 16.40 3.24
CA LEU A 218 -1.94 16.93 4.42
C LEU A 218 -0.58 16.26 4.63
N VAL A 219 0.45 17.06 4.94
CA VAL A 219 1.74 16.59 5.44
C VAL A 219 1.84 17.03 6.90
N LEU A 220 1.93 16.06 7.80
CA LEU A 220 2.26 16.31 9.20
C LEU A 220 3.77 16.53 9.30
N ASP A 221 4.21 17.76 9.59
CA ASP A 221 5.62 18.10 9.73
C ASP A 221 6.05 17.97 11.19
N GLY A 222 6.68 16.83 11.49
CA GLY A 222 7.32 16.57 12.78
C GLY A 222 8.83 16.80 12.76
N GLY A 223 9.34 17.56 11.79
CA GLY A 223 10.76 17.76 11.57
C GLY A 223 11.45 16.61 10.82
N PRO A 224 12.79 16.64 10.72
CA PRO A 224 13.57 15.62 10.01
C PRO A 224 13.50 14.25 10.69
N THR A 225 13.26 13.19 9.92
CA THR A 225 13.41 11.81 10.41
C THR A 225 14.88 11.41 10.45
N ARG A 226 15.20 10.36 11.22
CA ARG A 226 16.58 9.85 11.35
C ARG A 226 17.16 9.31 10.04
N GLY A 227 16.32 8.89 9.11
CA GLY A 227 16.74 8.23 7.87
C GLY A 227 17.41 6.89 8.14
N GLY A 228 18.37 6.53 7.29
CA GLY A 228 19.14 5.30 7.39
C GLY A 228 18.46 4.12 6.67
N GLN A 229 18.36 2.98 7.36
CA GLN A 229 17.73 1.80 6.77
C GLN A 229 16.23 1.80 7.02
N ALA A 230 15.44 1.39 6.02
CA ALA A 230 14.02 1.15 6.19
C ALA A 230 13.77 -0.02 7.16
N SER A 231 12.50 -0.30 7.47
CA SER A 231 12.17 -1.46 8.31
C SER A 231 12.70 -2.78 7.72
N THR A 232 13.13 -3.68 8.59
CA THR A 232 13.43 -5.07 8.22
C THR A 232 12.11 -5.76 7.88
N VAL A 233 12.06 -6.52 6.78
CA VAL A 233 10.85 -7.21 6.34
C VAL A 233 11.10 -8.71 6.39
N LEU A 234 10.32 -9.42 7.21
CA LEU A 234 10.42 -10.85 7.42
C LEU A 234 9.13 -11.55 7.00
N ASP A 235 9.25 -12.54 6.14
CA ASP A 235 8.14 -13.39 5.71
C ASP A 235 8.01 -14.62 6.61
N LEU A 236 6.90 -14.66 7.34
CA LEU A 236 6.53 -15.73 8.25
C LEU A 236 5.56 -16.73 7.63
N THR A 237 5.19 -16.56 6.35
CA THR A 237 4.35 -17.53 5.62
C THR A 237 5.14 -18.72 5.11
N LEU A 238 6.47 -18.65 5.18
CA LEU A 238 7.40 -19.69 4.81
C LEU A 238 8.04 -20.32 6.06
N ASN A 239 8.41 -21.60 5.95
CA ASN A 239 9.16 -22.32 6.97
C ASN A 239 10.40 -22.98 6.34
N PRO A 240 11.63 -22.57 6.68
CA PRO A 240 11.97 -21.49 7.63
C PRO A 240 11.51 -20.10 7.18
N PRO A 241 11.36 -19.13 8.10
CA PRO A 241 11.07 -17.73 7.76
C PRO A 241 12.08 -17.17 6.77
N ARG A 242 11.64 -16.25 5.90
CA ARG A 242 12.49 -15.64 4.86
C ARG A 242 12.70 -14.15 5.10
N LEU A 243 13.95 -13.69 5.04
CA LEU A 243 14.28 -12.28 5.04
C LEU A 243 13.96 -11.69 3.67
N VAL A 244 12.90 -10.90 3.58
CA VAL A 244 12.49 -10.22 2.34
C VAL A 244 13.36 -8.98 2.11
N ARG A 245 13.69 -8.27 3.18
CA ARG A 245 14.51 -7.06 3.12
C ARG A 245 15.27 -6.86 4.43
N SER A 246 16.59 -6.72 4.33
CA SER A 246 17.43 -6.22 5.42
C SER A 246 17.11 -4.76 5.74
N GLY A 247 17.03 -4.42 7.01
CA GLY A 247 16.69 -3.07 7.45
C GLY A 247 17.19 -2.77 8.86
N ALA A 248 16.59 -1.78 9.50
CA ALA A 248 17.01 -1.23 10.79
C ALA A 248 17.06 -2.27 11.95
N VAL A 249 16.36 -3.39 11.83
CA VAL A 249 16.48 -4.52 12.78
C VAL A 249 17.41 -5.57 12.19
N PRO A 250 18.60 -5.82 12.78
CA PRO A 250 19.53 -6.82 12.27
C PRO A 250 18.92 -8.22 12.26
N VAL A 251 19.20 -9.01 11.22
CA VAL A 251 18.69 -10.39 11.10
C VAL A 251 19.12 -11.27 12.27
N SER A 252 20.31 -11.03 12.84
CA SER A 252 20.80 -11.75 14.02
C SER A 252 19.89 -11.59 15.24
N VAL A 253 19.28 -10.41 15.43
CA VAL A 253 18.31 -10.16 16.51
C VAL A 253 17.03 -10.96 16.27
N VAL A 254 16.56 -11.01 15.03
CA VAL A 254 15.39 -11.82 14.64
C VAL A 254 15.64 -13.31 14.90
N GLU A 255 16.80 -13.82 14.48
CA GLU A 255 17.20 -15.22 14.69
C GLU A 255 17.33 -15.56 16.18
N GLN A 256 17.87 -14.65 16.99
CA GLN A 256 17.95 -14.80 18.44
C GLN A 256 16.56 -14.91 19.07
N VAL A 257 15.60 -14.05 18.67
CA VAL A 257 14.22 -14.10 19.19
C VAL A 257 13.52 -15.39 18.77
N LEU A 258 13.75 -15.87 17.54
CA LEU A 258 13.14 -17.10 17.03
C LEU A 258 13.82 -18.38 17.55
N GLY A 259 15.10 -18.32 17.89
CA GLY A 259 15.93 -19.48 18.22
C GLY A 259 16.26 -20.35 17.01
N ARG A 260 16.19 -19.80 15.79
CA ARG A 260 16.49 -20.50 14.52
C ARG A 260 16.91 -19.52 13.43
N ARG A 261 17.55 -20.04 12.38
CA ARG A 261 18.00 -19.27 11.21
C ARG A 261 16.83 -18.82 10.33
N VAL A 262 17.05 -17.70 9.65
CA VAL A 262 16.19 -17.13 8.61
C VAL A 262 16.88 -17.29 7.27
N THR A 263 16.13 -17.61 6.20
CA THR A 263 16.66 -17.76 4.83
C THR A 263 16.62 -16.49 4.03
#